data_AF-A0A562P575-F1
#
_entry.id   AF-A0A562P575-F1
#
_cell.length_a   1.000
_cell.length_b   1.000
_cell.length_c   1.000
_cell.angle_alpha   90.00
_cell.angle_beta   90.00
_cell.angle_gamma   90.00
#
_symmetry.space_group_name_H-M   'P 1'
#
loop_
_entity.id
_entity.type
_entity.pdbx_description
1 polymer ?
#
loop_
_entity_poly.entity_id
_entity_poly.type
_entity_poly.pdbx_seq_one_letter_code
_entity_poly.pdbx_strand_id
1 'polypeptide(L)' 'MTLDHSHSAAIDLAGNWLAQNPRDRLSQPVIPLLRHRFGLSVPEAVEACRVASKAREAAHAKP' A
#
# COMPACT_ATOMS: atom_id res chain seq x y z
N MET A 1 -8.48 -23.77 -6.83
CA MET A 1 -7.84 -22.70 -7.63
C MET A 1 -8.28 -21.37 -7.03
N THR A 2 -7.61 -20.89 -5.98
CA THR A 2 -8.09 -19.75 -5.14
C THR A 2 -6.93 -18.91 -4.60
N LEU A 3 -5.85 -18.74 -5.37
CA LEU A 3 -4.61 -18.15 -4.85
C LEU A 3 -4.53 -16.63 -5.09
N ASP A 4 -5.06 -16.08 -6.18
CA ASP A 4 -4.82 -14.67 -6.53
C ASP A 4 -5.54 -13.64 -5.62
N HIS A 5 -6.70 -14.00 -5.08
CA HIS A 5 -7.53 -13.05 -4.30
C HIS A 5 -6.92 -12.67 -2.94
N SER A 6 -6.19 -13.60 -2.31
CA SER A 6 -5.57 -13.33 -1.00
C SER A 6 -4.40 -12.37 -1.11
N HIS A 7 -3.62 -12.47 -2.19
CA HIS A 7 -2.52 -11.55 -2.48
C HIS A 7 -3.04 -10.14 -2.81
N SER A 8 -4.10 -10.06 -3.63
CA SER A 8 -4.75 -8.77 -3.95
C SER A 8 -5.24 -8.05 -2.69
N ALA A 9 -5.88 -8.77 -1.76
CA ALA A 9 -6.43 -8.17 -0.55
C ALA A 9 -5.35 -7.55 0.36
N ALA A 10 -4.19 -8.21 0.50
CA ALA A 10 -3.09 -7.69 1.33
C ALA A 10 -2.46 -6.43 0.73
N ILE A 11 -2.33 -6.38 -0.60
CA ILE A 11 -1.83 -5.20 -1.34
C ILE A 11 -2.78 -4.02 -1.17
N ASP A 12 -4.09 -4.24 -1.38
CA ASP A 12 -5.10 -3.19 -1.27
C ASP A 12 -5.17 -2.62 0.15
N LEU A 13 -5.11 -3.48 1.16
CA LEU A 13 -5.09 -3.08 2.56
C LEU A 13 -3.84 -2.24 2.86
N ALA A 14 -2.65 -2.71 2.45
CA ALA A 14 -1.39 -2.00 2.64
C ALA A 14 -1.37 -0.64 1.93
N GLY A 15 -1.89 -0.57 0.71
CA GLY A 15 -1.97 0.66 -0.08
C GLY A 15 -2.93 1.67 0.51
N ASN A 16 -4.12 1.24 0.93
CA ASN A 16 -5.09 2.10 1.61
C ASN A 16 -4.57 2.61 2.95
N TRP A 17 -3.87 1.76 3.70
CA TRP A 17 -3.21 2.17 4.93
C TRP A 17 -2.14 3.23 4.66
N LEU A 18 -1.29 3.03 3.65
CA LEU A 18 -0.25 3.99 3.27
C LEU A 18 -0.84 5.30 2.75
N ALA A 19 -1.97 5.27 2.04
CA ALA A 19 -2.65 6.47 1.55
C ALA A 19 -3.01 7.43 2.71
N GLN A 20 -3.45 6.87 3.83
CA GLN A 20 -3.86 7.57 5.05
C GLN A 20 -2.69 7.97 5.95
N ASN A 21 -1.51 7.36 5.78
CA ASN A 21 -0.32 7.61 6.59
C ASN A 21 0.76 8.28 5.73
N PRO A 22 0.80 9.63 5.65
CA PRO A 22 1.72 10.35 4.78
C PRO A 22 3.18 10.05 5.13
N ARG A 23 4.03 10.03 4.10
CA ARG A 23 5.44 9.62 4.20
C ARG A 23 6.22 10.43 5.24
N ASP A 24 5.86 11.69 5.42
CA ASP A 24 6.51 12.60 6.38
C ASP A 24 6.32 12.17 7.84
N ARG A 25 5.32 11.32 8.12
CA ARG A 25 5.08 10.74 9.45
C ARG A 25 5.74 9.37 9.64
N LEU A 26 6.37 8.82 8.60
CA LEU A 26 7.01 7.51 8.68
C LEU A 26 8.47 7.67 9.10
N SER A 27 8.83 7.05 10.22
CA SER A 27 10.20 6.99 10.73
C SER A 27 11.10 6.00 9.99
N GLN A 28 10.53 5.20 9.07
CA GLN A 28 11.25 4.15 8.36
C GLN A 28 10.87 4.09 6.88
N PRO A 29 11.77 3.56 6.02
CA PRO A 29 11.49 3.41 4.59
C PRO A 29 10.23 2.58 4.32
N VAL A 30 9.43 3.02 3.35
CA VAL A 30 8.09 2.48 3.07
C VAL A 30 8.12 0.99 2.70
N ILE A 31 9.04 0.56 1.83
CA ILE A 31 9.06 -0.82 1.35
C ILE A 31 9.33 -1.83 2.49
N PRO A 32 10.41 -1.72 3.29
CA PRO A 32 10.60 -2.56 4.47
C PRO A 32 9.41 -2.54 5.43
N LEU A 33 8.84 -1.36 5.69
CA LEU A 33 7.68 -1.21 6.56
C LEU A 33 6.48 -2.04 6.09
N LEU A 34 6.11 -1.93 4.81
CA LEU A 34 4.96 -2.65 4.28
C LEU A 34 5.18 -4.16 4.28
N ARG A 35 6.40 -4.60 3.96
CA ARG A 35 6.79 -6.02 4.02
C ARG A 35 6.63 -6.59 5.43
N HIS A 36 7.18 -5.91 6.44
CA HIS A 36 7.09 -6.37 7.83
C HIS A 36 5.67 -6.29 8.40
N ARG A 37 4.91 -5.25 8.05
CA ARG A 37 3.58 -4.99 8.60
C ARG A 37 2.49 -5.88 8.01
N PHE A 38 2.59 -6.19 6.73
CA PHE A 38 1.53 -6.87 5.98
C PHE A 38 1.97 -8.21 5.36
N GLY A 39 3.22 -8.64 5.62
CA GLY A 39 3.74 -9.91 5.12
C GLY A 39 4.02 -9.92 3.62
N LEU A 40 4.17 -8.74 3.00
CA LEU A 40 4.33 -8.61 1.56
C LEU A 40 5.73 -8.99 1.09
N SER A 41 5.82 -9.51 -0.13
CA SER A 41 7.03 -9.53 -0.93
C SER A 41 7.40 -8.13 -1.43
N VAL A 42 8.60 -7.98 -1.99
CA VAL A 42 9.06 -6.69 -2.54
C VAL A 42 8.14 -6.19 -3.68
N PRO A 43 7.77 -6.99 -4.69
CA PRO A 43 6.85 -6.54 -5.74
C PRO A 43 5.47 -6.12 -5.22
N GLU A 44 4.91 -6.87 -4.26
CA GLU A 44 3.61 -6.55 -3.66
C GLU A 44 3.67 -5.23 -2.86
N ALA A 45 4.78 -4.96 -2.16
CA ALA A 45 4.98 -3.69 -1.47
C ALA A 45 5.10 -2.51 -2.44
N VAL A 46 5.72 -2.71 -3.61
CA VAL A 46 5.75 -1.69 -4.69
C VAL A 46 4.34 -1.44 -5.23
N GLU A 47 3.56 -2.49 -5.43
CA GLU A 47 2.18 -2.37 -5.89
C GLU A 47 1.28 -1.66 -4.86
N ALA A 48 1.46 -1.93 -3.57
CA ALA A 48 0.78 -1.20 -2.50
C ALA A 48 1.15 0.30 -2.52
N CYS A 49 2.39 0.67 -2.87
CA CYS A 49 2.76 2.07 -3.08
C CYS A 49 1.98 2.68 -4.26
N ARG A 50 1.81 1.94 -5.37
CA ARG A 50 1.00 2.38 -6.52
C ARG A 50 -0.47 2.60 -6.14
N VAL A 51 -1.06 1.70 -5.34
CA VAL A 51 -2.42 1.83 -4.82
C VAL A 51 -2.55 3.09 -3.96
N ALA A 52 -1.58 3.34 -3.07
CA ALA A 52 -1.59 4.53 -2.22
C ALA A 52 -1.53 5.83 -3.01
N SER A 53 -0.70 5.90 -4.06
CA SER A 53 -0.62 7.07 -4.95
C SER A 53 -1.96 7.35 -5.64
N LYS A 54 -2.60 6.33 -6.23
CA LYS A 54 -3.92 6.49 -6.87
C LYS A 54 -4.99 6.94 -5.88
N ALA A 55 -4.99 6.39 -4.67
CA ALA A 55 -5.96 6.78 -3.64
C ALA A 55 -5.80 8.25 -3.22
N ARG A 56 -4.56 8.74 -3.12
CA ARG A 56 -4.28 10.16 -2.84
C ARG A 56 -4.71 11.06 -3.99
N GLU A 57 -4.38 10.69 -5.23
CA GLU A 57 -4.83 11.43 -6.43
C GLU A 57 -6.35 11.54 -6.49
N ALA A 58 -7.07 10.44 -6.26
CA ALA A 58 -8.53 10.45 -6.21
C ALA A 58 -9.10 11.34 -5.09
N ALA A 59 -8.42 11.40 -3.93
CA ALA A 59 -8.81 12.30 -2.84
C ALA A 59 -8.56 13.77 -3.18
N HIS A 60 -7.48 14.09 -3.89
CA HIS A 60 -7.16 15.44 -4.35
C HIS A 60 -8.06 15.92 -5.51
N ALA A 61 -8.56 15.00 -6.34
CA ALA A 61 -9.44 15.31 -7.46
C ALA A 61 -10.90 15.58 -7.05
N LYS A 62 -11.26 15.37 -5.78
CA LYS A 62 -12.62 15.64 -5.28
C LYS A 62 -12.78 17.15 -5.00
N PRO A 63 -13.70 17.85 -5.67
CA PRO A 63 -13.93 19.29 -5.49
C PRO A 63 -14.56 19.64 -4.14
#